data_AF-A0A8T7MN18-F1
#
_entry.id   AF-A0A8T7MN18-F1
#
_cell.length_a   1.000
_cell.length_b   1.000
_cell.length_c   1.000
_cell.angle_alpha   90.00
_cell.angle_beta   90.00
_cell.angle_gamma   90.00
#
_symmetry.space_group_name_H-M   'P 1'
#
loop_
_entity.id
_entity.type
_entity.pdbx_description
1 polymer ?
#
loop_
_entity_poly.entity_id
_entity_poly.type
_entity_poly.pdbx_seq_one_letter_code
_entity_poly.pdbx_strand_id
1 'polypeptide(L)'
;MSNRAIFELSLSTLPEFSNPSVLGLWTEVAGTDAGLEPREVSFDLSNPESTILSEIPCWRVRLPENLSAAEIGLNEGSQVLQLSRKAVPEASSRLAKFMQSGGRLQVGEPELELARLVGDPSILSGEQSFGLGDLLKPRWEQVTQQFQGVVSQVCDLISGQSLIETRMGESRIGYSLLTRSGRLSTIWQSSLELAQVELHRRNLALTLQSRETLFWTFGVAVRGAIPLAQFFMMPGGPLLALPAACRFIWQVQSEYRERHKSNTFTI
;
A
#
# COMPACT_ATOMS: atom_id res chain seq x y z
N MET A 1 0.35 -27.21 7.41
CA MET A 1 0.67 -26.35 6.25
C MET A 1 0.23 -24.94 6.62
N SER A 2 1.17 -24.01 6.80
CA SER A 2 0.83 -22.62 7.10
C SER A 2 0.16 -21.98 5.89
N ASN A 3 -1.03 -21.38 6.09
CA ASN A 3 -1.76 -20.67 5.05
C ASN A 3 -1.00 -19.38 4.69
N ARG A 4 -0.12 -19.44 3.68
CA ARG A 4 0.65 -18.28 3.21
C ARG A 4 -0.23 -17.40 2.31
N ALA A 5 -0.04 -16.08 2.40
CA ALA A 5 -0.74 -15.14 1.54
C ALA A 5 -0.37 -15.35 0.07
N ILE A 6 -1.35 -15.27 -0.83
CA ILE A 6 -1.13 -15.37 -2.28
C ILE A 6 -0.37 -14.15 -2.80
N PHE A 7 -0.66 -12.96 -2.26
CA PHE A 7 -0.06 -11.70 -2.68
C PHE A 7 0.77 -11.13 -1.53
N GLU A 8 2.09 -11.07 -1.71
CA GLU A 8 3.05 -10.61 -0.72
C GLU A 8 3.75 -9.34 -1.22
N LEU A 9 3.89 -8.37 -0.33
CA LEU A 9 4.72 -7.19 -0.55
C LEU A 9 5.84 -7.20 0.47
N SER A 10 7.07 -7.39 -0.01
CA SER A 10 8.25 -7.34 0.83
C SER A 10 8.90 -5.97 0.78
N LEU A 11 9.07 -5.39 1.96
CA LEU A 11 9.69 -4.09 2.19
C LEU A 11 10.90 -4.25 3.10
N SER A 12 11.97 -3.51 2.82
CA SER A 12 13.20 -3.51 3.63
C SER A 12 12.98 -2.84 5.00
N THR A 13 11.99 -1.97 5.12
CA THR A 13 11.56 -1.34 6.37
C THR A 13 10.03 -1.39 6.47
N LEU A 14 9.49 -2.03 7.50
CA LEU A 14 8.05 -2.00 7.79
C LEU A 14 7.74 -0.78 8.69
N PRO A 15 6.77 0.06 8.35
CA PRO A 15 6.32 1.13 9.25
C PRO A 15 5.44 0.56 10.38
N GLU A 16 5.44 1.18 11.56
CA GLU A 16 4.50 0.80 12.64
C GLU A 16 3.01 1.03 12.27
N PHE A 17 2.74 1.80 11.22
CA PHE A 17 1.40 2.06 10.69
C PHE A 17 0.94 1.03 9.65
N SER A 18 1.58 -0.14 9.58
CA SER A 18 1.24 -1.23 8.66
C SER A 18 -0.26 -1.54 8.72
N ASN A 19 -0.96 -1.18 7.64
CA ASN A 19 -2.21 -1.83 7.32
C ASN A 19 -1.84 -3.28 6.98
N PRO A 20 -2.45 -4.29 7.60
CA PRO A 20 -2.11 -5.69 7.32
C PRO A 20 -2.31 -6.06 5.83
N SER A 21 -3.02 -5.22 5.06
CA SER A 21 -3.19 -5.42 3.63
C SER A 21 -3.23 -4.10 2.83
N VAL A 22 -2.21 -3.90 1.98
CA VAL A 22 -2.12 -2.79 1.04
C VAL A 22 -3.14 -2.98 -0.09
N LEU A 23 -4.03 -1.99 -0.27
CA LEU A 23 -5.21 -2.06 -1.15
C LEU A 23 -6.16 -3.25 -0.87
N GLY A 24 -6.07 -3.87 0.30
CA GLY A 24 -6.82 -5.09 0.62
C GLY A 24 -6.37 -6.33 -0.16
N LEU A 25 -5.23 -6.25 -0.86
CA LEU A 25 -4.69 -7.30 -1.70
C LEU A 25 -3.34 -7.79 -1.18
N TRP A 26 -2.37 -6.88 -1.01
CA TRP A 26 -0.98 -7.26 -0.74
C TRP A 26 -0.71 -7.32 0.75
N THR A 27 -0.34 -8.49 1.24
CA THR A 27 0.09 -8.68 2.63
C THR A 27 1.55 -8.26 2.76
N GLU A 28 1.84 -7.36 3.69
CA GLU A 28 3.22 -6.98 3.98
C GLU A 28 3.97 -8.14 4.66
N VAL A 29 5.17 -8.46 4.15
CA VAL A 29 6.04 -9.51 4.70
C VAL A 29 7.42 -8.91 4.95
N ALA A 30 7.98 -9.16 6.14
CA ALA A 30 9.31 -8.68 6.50
C ALA A 30 10.37 -9.21 5.51
N GLY A 31 11.29 -8.33 5.09
CA GLY A 31 12.34 -8.62 4.10
C GLY A 31 13.19 -9.86 4.38
N THR A 32 13.35 -10.26 5.64
CA THR A 32 14.12 -11.44 6.06
C THR A 32 13.46 -12.78 5.69
N ASP A 33 12.12 -12.83 5.59
CA ASP A 33 11.38 -14.02 5.16
C ASP A 33 11.19 -14.08 3.63
N ALA A 34 11.76 -13.12 2.90
CA ALA A 34 11.59 -13.02 1.46
C ALA A 34 12.19 -14.21 0.68
N GLY A 35 12.85 -15.17 1.33
CA GLY A 35 13.31 -16.41 0.67
C GLY A 35 14.18 -16.14 -0.56
N LEU A 36 14.82 -14.97 -0.60
CA LEU A 36 15.92 -14.65 -1.48
C LEU A 36 17.15 -15.33 -0.91
N GLU A 37 17.10 -16.66 -0.79
CA GLU A 37 18.34 -17.44 -0.73
C GLU A 37 19.12 -17.08 -2.00
N PRO A 38 20.33 -16.52 -1.89
CA PRO A 38 21.14 -16.12 -3.02
C PRO A 38 21.75 -17.37 -3.67
N ARG A 39 20.91 -18.29 -4.14
CA ARG A 39 21.32 -19.35 -5.05
C ARG A 39 21.05 -18.88 -6.46
N GLU A 40 22.10 -18.24 -6.99
CA GLU A 40 22.35 -17.96 -8.41
C GLU A 40 21.17 -17.39 -9.20
N VAL A 41 20.93 -16.09 -9.04
CA VAL A 41 20.40 -15.27 -10.13
C VAL A 41 21.57 -14.44 -10.64
N SER A 42 22.40 -15.04 -11.49
CA SER A 42 23.41 -14.29 -12.24
C SER A 42 22.69 -13.46 -13.31
N PHE A 43 22.39 -12.20 -12.99
CA PHE A 43 22.55 -11.14 -13.98
C PHE A 43 24.06 -10.90 -14.00
N ASP A 44 24.79 -11.37 -15.02
CA ASP A 44 26.24 -11.19 -15.06
C ASP A 44 26.60 -9.70 -14.90
N LEU A 45 27.21 -9.37 -13.76
CA LEU A 45 28.05 -8.20 -13.53
C LEU A 45 29.12 -8.72 -12.59
N SER A 46 30.40 -8.59 -12.93
CA SER A 46 31.54 -9.00 -12.10
C SER A 46 31.68 -8.14 -10.80
N ASN A 47 30.57 -7.78 -10.16
CA ASN A 47 30.39 -6.60 -9.31
C ASN A 47 29.70 -6.98 -7.96
N PRO A 48 30.00 -6.29 -6.85
CA PRO A 48 29.58 -6.65 -5.48
C PRO A 48 28.10 -6.35 -5.15
N GLU A 49 27.16 -6.59 -6.08
CA GLU A 49 25.76 -6.11 -6.00
C GLU A 49 24.76 -7.10 -5.39
N SER A 50 25.17 -8.28 -4.93
CA SER A 50 24.24 -9.26 -4.32
C SER A 50 23.57 -8.75 -3.04
N THR A 51 24.17 -7.77 -2.36
CA THR A 51 23.59 -7.08 -1.20
C THR A 51 22.49 -6.09 -1.58
N ILE A 52 22.53 -5.50 -2.79
CA ILE A 52 21.63 -4.41 -3.21
C ILE A 52 20.21 -4.92 -3.50
N LEU A 53 20.06 -6.17 -3.96
CA LEU A 53 18.74 -6.73 -4.28
C LEU A 53 17.86 -6.95 -3.04
N SER A 54 18.46 -7.10 -1.85
CA SER A 54 17.73 -7.20 -0.58
C SER A 54 17.05 -5.89 -0.15
N GLU A 55 17.46 -4.77 -0.74
CA GLU A 55 16.93 -3.44 -0.45
C GLU A 55 15.82 -3.03 -1.43
N ILE A 56 15.56 -3.83 -2.47
CA ILE A 56 14.54 -3.51 -3.47
C ILE A 56 13.19 -4.07 -3.04
N PRO A 57 12.13 -3.24 -2.99
CA PRO A 57 10.77 -3.72 -2.74
C PRO A 57 10.36 -4.84 -3.70
N CYS A 58 9.86 -5.95 -3.16
CA CYS A 58 9.45 -7.12 -3.94
C CYS A 58 7.94 -7.37 -3.85
N TRP A 59 7.28 -7.31 -5.00
CA TRP A 59 5.89 -7.67 -5.22
C TRP A 59 5.84 -9.14 -5.66
N ARG A 60 5.50 -10.04 -4.74
CA ARG A 60 5.48 -11.47 -5.00
C ARG A 60 4.07 -12.01 -5.05
N VAL A 61 3.81 -12.86 -6.04
CA VAL A 61 2.60 -13.67 -6.09
C VAL A 61 2.95 -15.15 -6.01
N ARG A 62 2.38 -15.85 -5.02
CA ARG A 62 2.52 -17.28 -4.77
C ARG A 62 1.24 -17.98 -5.22
N LEU A 63 1.28 -18.52 -6.43
CA LEU A 63 0.16 -19.23 -7.03
C LEU A 63 0.17 -20.71 -6.60
N PRO A 64 -1.00 -21.36 -6.45
CA PRO A 64 -1.09 -22.80 -6.33
C PRO A 64 -0.47 -23.52 -7.53
N GLU A 65 0.01 -24.76 -7.35
CA GLU A 65 0.54 -25.59 -8.45
C GLU A 65 -0.50 -25.90 -9.53
N ASN A 66 -1.78 -25.91 -9.14
CA ASN A 66 -2.88 -26.11 -10.06
C ASN A 66 -3.16 -24.82 -10.87
N LEU A 67 -3.03 -24.91 -12.20
CA LEU A 67 -3.23 -23.79 -13.12
C LEU A 67 -4.61 -23.13 -12.98
N SER A 68 -5.69 -23.91 -12.86
CA SER A 68 -7.04 -23.37 -12.68
C SER A 68 -7.17 -22.60 -11.36
N ALA A 69 -6.64 -23.15 -10.26
CA ALA A 69 -6.62 -22.46 -8.98
C ALA A 69 -5.75 -21.18 -9.02
N ALA A 70 -4.63 -21.19 -9.75
CA ALA A 70 -3.80 -20.02 -9.98
C ALA A 70 -4.54 -18.91 -10.75
N GLU A 71 -5.27 -19.27 -11.79
CA GLU A 71 -6.09 -18.32 -12.57
C GLU A 71 -7.22 -17.72 -11.73
N ILE A 72 -7.89 -18.53 -10.91
CA ILE A 72 -8.91 -18.08 -9.96
C ILE A 72 -8.30 -17.08 -8.97
N GLY A 73 -7.17 -17.39 -8.34
CA GLY A 73 -6.51 -16.49 -7.40
C GLY A 73 -6.12 -15.14 -8.03
N LEU A 74 -5.62 -15.14 -9.27
CA LEU A 74 -5.34 -13.89 -10.01
C LEU A 74 -6.61 -13.11 -10.38
N ASN A 75 -7.70 -13.80 -10.70
CA ASN A 75 -8.99 -13.16 -10.97
C ASN A 75 -9.55 -12.50 -9.72
N GLU A 76 -9.51 -13.19 -8.59
CA GLU A 76 -9.92 -12.65 -7.29
C GLU A 76 -9.08 -11.43 -6.91
N GLY A 77 -7.75 -11.52 -7.06
CA GLY A 77 -6.86 -10.38 -6.81
C GLY A 77 -7.17 -9.17 -7.70
N SER A 78 -7.46 -9.40 -8.98
CA SER A 78 -7.90 -8.36 -9.91
C SER A 78 -9.22 -7.70 -9.49
N GLN A 79 -10.21 -8.50 -9.05
CA GLN A 79 -11.48 -7.98 -8.55
C GLN A 79 -11.30 -7.13 -7.29
N VAL A 80 -10.50 -7.60 -6.33
CA VAL A 80 -10.17 -6.85 -5.10
C VAL A 80 -9.52 -5.50 -5.46
N LEU A 81 -8.56 -5.49 -6.39
CA LEU A 81 -7.92 -4.27 -6.85
C LEU A 81 -8.91 -3.31 -7.52
N GLN A 82 -9.80 -3.83 -8.37
CA GLN A 82 -10.83 -3.01 -9.01
C GLN A 82 -11.79 -2.37 -8.01
N LEU A 83 -12.20 -3.10 -6.97
CA LEU A 83 -13.02 -2.56 -5.88
C LEU A 83 -12.27 -1.46 -5.13
N SER A 84 -11.01 -1.68 -4.78
CA SER A 84 -10.17 -0.66 -4.13
C SER A 84 -10.02 0.59 -5.00
N ARG A 85 -9.83 0.43 -6.32
CA ARG A 85 -9.79 1.55 -7.27
C ARG A 85 -11.12 2.33 -7.30
N LYS A 86 -12.26 1.63 -7.33
CA LYS A 86 -13.60 2.26 -7.34
C LYS A 86 -13.93 2.97 -6.02
N ALA A 87 -13.30 2.59 -4.92
CA ALA A 87 -13.54 3.19 -3.61
C ALA A 87 -12.79 4.51 -3.37
N VAL A 88 -11.67 4.77 -4.07
CA VAL A 88 -10.94 6.05 -3.95
C VAL A 88 -11.77 7.30 -4.28
N PRO A 89 -12.54 7.38 -5.39
CA PRO A 89 -13.37 8.55 -5.67
C PRO A 89 -14.52 8.68 -4.66
N GLU A 90 -15.04 7.56 -4.15
CA GLU A 90 -16.02 7.58 -3.05
C GLU A 90 -15.41 8.17 -1.79
N ALA A 91 -14.21 7.75 -1.40
CA ALA A 91 -13.49 8.30 -0.25
C ALA A 91 -13.28 9.81 -0.40
N SER A 92 -12.87 10.27 -1.58
CA SER A 92 -12.73 11.70 -1.87
C SER A 92 -14.06 12.46 -1.69
N SER A 93 -15.15 11.94 -2.23
CA SER A 93 -16.49 12.53 -2.10
C SER A 93 -16.98 12.54 -0.65
N ARG A 94 -16.79 11.45 0.09
CA ARG A 94 -17.17 11.34 1.51
C ARG A 94 -16.38 12.34 2.36
N LEU A 95 -15.07 12.46 2.13
CA LEU A 95 -14.23 13.43 2.81
C LEU A 95 -14.71 14.87 2.56
N ALA A 96 -15.05 15.21 1.31
CA ALA A 96 -15.59 16.52 0.96
C ALA A 96 -16.93 16.81 1.67
N LYS A 97 -17.85 15.83 1.69
CA LYS A 97 -19.14 15.94 2.39
C LYS A 97 -18.97 16.10 3.90
N PHE A 98 -18.04 15.35 4.50
CA PHE A 98 -17.71 15.46 5.93
C PHE A 98 -17.33 16.90 6.29
N MET A 99 -16.43 17.52 5.51
CA MET A 99 -16.02 18.91 5.72
C MET A 99 -17.17 19.91 5.51
N GLN A 100 -17.97 19.75 4.44
CA GLN A 100 -19.13 20.60 4.17
C GLN A 100 -20.18 20.55 5.28
N SER A 101 -20.28 19.41 5.97
CA SER A 101 -21.20 19.21 7.10
C SER A 101 -20.72 19.79 8.42
N GLY A 102 -19.54 20.39 8.45
CA GLY A 102 -18.91 20.82 9.69
C GLY A 102 -18.47 19.66 10.58
N GLY A 103 -18.19 18.49 10.00
CA GLY A 103 -17.86 17.27 10.74
C GLY A 103 -19.03 16.63 11.51
N ARG A 104 -20.28 17.06 11.24
CA ARG A 104 -21.48 16.62 11.97
C ARG A 104 -22.25 15.49 11.29
N LEU A 105 -22.11 15.30 9.97
CA LEU A 105 -22.72 14.17 9.28
C LEU A 105 -21.87 12.91 9.52
N GLN A 106 -22.25 12.14 10.55
CA GLN A 106 -21.70 10.81 10.80
C GLN A 106 -22.42 9.80 9.91
N VAL A 107 -21.82 9.44 8.77
CA VAL A 107 -22.41 8.49 7.81
C VAL A 107 -21.73 7.12 7.90
N GLY A 108 -20.66 6.96 8.69
CA GLY A 108 -19.98 5.69 8.88
C GLY A 108 -18.87 5.73 9.95
N GLU A 109 -18.28 4.56 10.20
CA GLU A 109 -17.11 4.40 11.07
C GLU A 109 -15.91 5.27 10.64
N PRO A 110 -15.56 5.39 9.34
CA PRO A 110 -14.40 6.18 8.93
C PRO A 110 -14.52 7.67 9.31
N GLU A 111 -15.70 8.28 9.15
CA GLU A 111 -15.94 9.68 9.51
C GLU A 111 -15.85 9.90 11.02
N LEU A 112 -16.37 8.96 11.81
CA LEU A 112 -16.29 9.02 13.27
C LEU A 112 -14.85 8.94 13.77
N GLU A 113 -14.05 8.07 13.17
CA GLU A 113 -12.64 7.95 13.51
C GLU A 113 -11.82 9.16 13.05
N LEU A 114 -12.08 9.69 11.86
CA LEU A 114 -11.47 10.93 11.40
C LEU A 114 -11.79 12.09 12.35
N ALA A 115 -13.05 12.22 12.78
CA ALA A 115 -13.46 13.23 13.75
C ALA A 115 -12.77 13.06 15.11
N ARG A 116 -12.50 11.82 15.54
CA ARG A 116 -11.73 11.55 16.78
C ARG A 116 -10.26 11.90 16.61
N LEU A 117 -9.62 11.42 15.55
CA LEU A 117 -8.19 11.64 15.28
C LEU A 117 -7.88 13.12 15.13
N VAL A 118 -8.81 13.88 14.55
CA VAL A 118 -8.58 15.30 14.35
C VAL A 118 -9.18 16.15 15.47
N GLY A 119 -10.28 15.74 16.08
CA GLY A 119 -10.90 16.46 17.19
C GLY A 119 -10.24 16.23 18.55
N ASP A 120 -9.27 15.31 18.65
CA ASP A 120 -8.50 15.10 19.87
C ASP A 120 -7.69 16.37 20.19
N PRO A 121 -8.02 17.10 21.27
CA PRO A 121 -7.28 18.28 21.67
C PRO A 121 -5.82 17.94 21.98
N SER A 122 -5.43 16.71 22.30
CA SER A 122 -4.00 16.39 22.46
C SER A 122 -3.19 16.40 21.15
N ILE A 123 -3.86 16.47 19.99
CA ILE A 123 -3.27 16.63 18.65
C ILE A 123 -3.41 18.09 18.15
N LEU A 124 -4.52 18.77 18.49
CA LEU A 124 -4.78 20.17 18.09
C LEU A 124 -4.31 21.23 19.09
N SER A 125 -4.21 20.90 20.38
CA SER A 125 -3.79 21.80 21.45
C SER A 125 -2.28 21.88 21.46
N GLY A 126 -1.76 22.61 20.48
CA GLY A 126 -0.76 23.62 20.80
C GLY A 126 -1.43 24.71 21.64
N GLU A 127 -1.85 24.37 22.87
CA GLU A 127 -2.24 25.38 23.84
C GLU A 127 -1.04 26.32 23.95
N GLN A 128 -1.31 27.58 23.60
CA GLN A 128 -0.36 28.69 23.64
C GLN A 128 -0.03 28.99 25.11
N SER A 129 0.69 28.07 25.76
CA SER A 129 1.36 28.32 27.01
C SER A 129 2.80 28.67 26.66
N PHE A 130 3.11 29.97 26.77
CA PHE A 130 4.45 30.52 26.65
C PHE A 130 5.37 29.79 27.65
N GLY A 131 6.01 28.71 27.23
CA GLY A 131 6.84 27.83 28.07
C GLY A 131 6.94 26.36 27.63
N LEU A 132 6.06 25.89 26.72
CA LEU A 132 5.99 24.47 26.32
C LEU A 132 6.62 24.13 24.95
N GLY A 133 7.32 25.08 24.32
CA GLY A 133 8.00 24.86 23.03
C GLY A 133 9.04 23.74 23.06
N ASP A 134 9.71 23.55 24.21
CA ASP A 134 10.73 22.52 24.40
C ASP A 134 10.15 21.12 24.69
N LEU A 135 8.90 21.02 25.16
CA LEU A 135 8.23 19.75 25.45
C LEU A 135 7.44 19.19 24.26
N LEU A 136 7.03 20.05 23.32
CA LEU A 136 6.31 19.64 22.10
C LEU A 136 7.25 19.25 20.95
N LYS A 137 8.47 19.80 20.93
CA LYS A 137 9.49 19.51 19.93
C LYS A 137 9.82 18.02 19.77
N PRO A 138 9.98 17.22 20.85
CA PRO A 138 10.29 15.79 20.74
C PRO A 138 9.13 14.98 20.14
N ARG A 139 7.89 15.28 20.55
CA ARG A 139 6.69 14.61 20.01
C ARG A 139 6.43 15.01 18.56
N TRP A 140 6.69 16.27 18.20
CA TRP A 140 6.64 16.78 16.84
C TRP A 140 7.68 16.11 15.94
N GLU A 141 8.93 16.02 16.40
CA GLU A 141 10.00 15.34 15.68
C GLU A 141 9.67 13.86 15.49
N GLN A 142 9.10 13.19 16.49
CA GLN A 142 8.67 11.80 16.39
C GLN A 142 7.56 11.59 15.34
N VAL A 143 6.48 12.38 15.38
CA VAL A 143 5.37 12.28 14.40
C VAL A 143 5.86 12.62 13.00
N THR A 144 6.73 13.63 12.87
CA THR A 144 7.32 14.02 11.57
C THR A 144 8.24 12.93 11.02
N GLN A 145 9.07 12.30 11.85
CA GLN A 145 9.95 11.20 11.45
C GLN A 145 9.16 9.97 11.04
N GLN A 146 8.15 9.57 11.82
CA GLN A 146 7.26 8.47 11.45
C GLN A 146 6.55 8.75 10.12
N PHE A 147 6.09 9.98 9.91
CA PHE A 147 5.45 10.39 8.66
C PHE A 147 6.41 10.41 7.47
N GLN A 148 7.61 10.95 7.64
CA GLN A 148 8.66 10.93 6.60
C GLN A 148 8.98 9.48 6.19
N GLY A 149 9.02 8.56 7.15
CA GLY A 149 9.16 7.13 6.88
C GLY A 149 8.03 6.59 5.98
N VAL A 150 6.77 6.84 6.35
CA VAL A 150 5.61 6.38 5.57
C VAL A 150 5.59 6.99 4.16
N VAL A 151 5.83 8.30 4.03
CA VAL A 151 5.85 8.98 2.73
C VAL A 151 7.01 8.49 1.88
N SER A 152 8.21 8.32 2.46
CA SER A 152 9.35 7.76 1.74
C SER A 152 9.01 6.38 1.21
N GLN A 153 8.45 5.51 2.04
CA GLN A 153 8.08 4.15 1.62
C GLN A 153 7.02 4.13 0.53
N VAL A 154 5.97 4.97 0.64
CA VAL A 154 4.96 5.10 -0.41
C VAL A 154 5.61 5.60 -1.71
N CYS A 155 6.50 6.59 -1.62
CA CYS A 155 7.27 7.07 -2.77
C CYS A 155 8.18 5.99 -3.36
N ASP A 156 8.82 5.17 -2.54
CA ASP A 156 9.70 4.07 -2.97
C ASP A 156 8.90 2.95 -3.64
N LEU A 157 7.73 2.61 -3.10
CA LEU A 157 6.78 1.66 -3.69
C LEU A 157 6.25 2.12 -5.04
N ILE A 158 6.01 3.42 -5.22
CA ILE A 158 5.41 3.97 -6.43
C ILE A 158 6.45 4.33 -7.48
N SER A 159 7.57 4.90 -7.07
CA SER A 159 8.53 5.59 -7.94
C SER A 159 9.91 4.95 -7.94
N GLY A 160 10.17 4.04 -7.00
CA GLY A 160 11.42 3.31 -6.91
C GLY A 160 11.52 2.17 -7.92
N GLN A 161 12.74 1.63 -7.98
CA GLN A 161 12.97 0.32 -8.57
C GLN A 161 12.20 -0.72 -7.75
N SER A 162 11.58 -1.67 -8.42
CA SER A 162 10.86 -2.74 -7.73
C SER A 162 11.00 -4.05 -8.46
N LEU A 163 10.95 -5.09 -7.66
CA LEU A 163 10.94 -6.44 -8.13
C LEU A 163 9.50 -6.98 -8.20
N ILE A 164 9.16 -7.70 -9.26
CA ILE A 164 7.92 -8.47 -9.40
C ILE A 164 8.25 -9.95 -9.59
N GLU A 165 7.86 -10.79 -8.65
CA GLU A 165 8.12 -12.24 -8.66
C GLU A 165 6.81 -13.03 -8.79
N THR A 166 6.78 -14.03 -9.67
CA THR A 166 5.69 -15.03 -9.72
C THR A 166 6.23 -16.40 -9.40
N ARG A 167 5.62 -17.05 -8.41
CA ARG A 167 5.88 -18.44 -8.03
C ARG A 167 4.62 -19.27 -8.24
N MET A 168 4.80 -20.54 -8.57
CA MET A 168 3.74 -21.53 -8.67
C MET A 168 4.20 -22.76 -7.91
N GLY A 169 3.51 -23.06 -6.80
CA GLY A 169 4.07 -23.92 -5.75
C GLY A 169 5.39 -23.35 -5.24
N GLU A 170 6.41 -24.21 -5.17
CA GLU A 170 7.76 -23.80 -4.77
C GLU A 170 8.61 -23.26 -5.93
N SER A 171 8.18 -23.48 -7.18
CA SER A 171 8.92 -23.07 -8.37
C SER A 171 8.72 -21.60 -8.69
N ARG A 172 9.81 -20.90 -9.02
CA ARG A 172 9.75 -19.53 -9.55
C ARG A 172 9.54 -19.59 -11.05
N ILE A 173 8.37 -19.13 -11.52
CA ILE A 173 8.06 -19.05 -12.95
C ILE A 173 8.83 -17.90 -13.61
N GLY A 174 8.79 -16.72 -12.98
CA GLY A 174 9.32 -15.51 -13.60
C GLY A 174 9.62 -14.43 -12.58
N TYR A 175 10.55 -13.58 -12.96
CA TYR A 175 11.04 -12.46 -12.16
C TYR A 175 11.22 -11.27 -13.09
N SER A 176 10.60 -10.14 -12.78
CA SER A 176 10.76 -8.91 -13.56
C SER A 176 11.26 -7.77 -12.70
N LEU A 177 12.34 -7.14 -13.14
CA LEU A 177 12.82 -5.90 -12.56
C LEU A 177 12.17 -4.72 -13.27
N LEU A 178 11.45 -3.90 -12.51
CA LEU A 178 10.93 -2.62 -12.96
C LEU A 178 11.88 -1.52 -12.47
N THR A 179 12.56 -0.85 -13.40
CA THR A 179 13.45 0.26 -13.07
C THR A 179 12.66 1.52 -12.74
N ARG A 180 13.33 2.50 -12.11
CA ARG A 180 12.79 3.85 -11.86
C ARG A 180 12.33 4.57 -13.14
N SER A 181 12.94 4.28 -14.29
CA SER A 181 12.55 4.85 -15.59
C SER A 181 11.32 4.16 -16.21
N GLY A 182 10.74 3.17 -15.55
CA GLY A 182 9.62 2.39 -16.07
C GLY A 182 10.03 1.27 -17.04
N ARG A 183 11.34 0.99 -17.19
CA ARG A 183 11.81 -0.12 -18.02
C ARG A 183 11.59 -1.43 -17.27
N LEU A 184 10.98 -2.40 -17.96
CA LEU A 184 10.75 -3.74 -17.44
C LEU A 184 11.74 -4.71 -18.09
N SER A 185 12.44 -5.49 -17.27
CA SER A 185 13.33 -6.57 -17.72
C SER A 185 12.92 -7.86 -17.03
N THR A 186 12.55 -8.89 -17.79
CA THR A 186 12.06 -10.17 -17.26
C THR A 186 13.08 -11.28 -17.46
N ILE A 187 13.35 -12.03 -16.40
CA ILE A 187 14.02 -13.33 -16.43
C ILE A 187 12.96 -14.41 -16.26
N TRP A 188 13.09 -15.43 -17.10
CA TRP A 188 12.23 -16.60 -17.12
C TRP A 188 12.99 -17.82 -16.61
N GLN A 189 12.27 -18.74 -15.96
CA GLN A 189 12.78 -20.08 -15.76
C GLN A 189 12.95 -20.79 -17.12
N SER A 190 13.93 -21.70 -17.22
CA SER A 190 14.06 -22.57 -18.39
C SER A 190 12.84 -23.48 -18.53
N SER A 191 12.40 -23.75 -19.76
CA SER A 191 11.33 -24.71 -20.08
C SER A 191 9.95 -24.36 -19.52
N LEU A 192 9.56 -23.09 -19.57
CA LEU A 192 8.20 -22.66 -19.21
C LEU A 192 7.17 -23.01 -20.28
N GLU A 193 6.00 -23.42 -19.83
CA GLU A 193 4.81 -23.53 -20.67
C GLU A 193 4.20 -22.15 -20.93
N LEU A 194 3.53 -22.00 -22.09
CA LEU A 194 2.88 -20.74 -22.47
C LEU A 194 1.87 -20.25 -21.42
N ALA A 195 1.15 -21.17 -20.77
CA ALA A 195 0.21 -20.84 -19.70
C ALA A 195 0.91 -20.19 -18.48
N GLN A 196 2.11 -20.64 -18.13
CA GLN A 196 2.88 -20.08 -17.02
C GLN A 196 3.41 -18.68 -17.35
N VAL A 197 3.83 -18.46 -18.60
CA VAL A 197 4.21 -17.13 -19.09
C VAL A 197 3.03 -16.15 -18.97
N GLU A 198 1.82 -16.59 -19.32
CA GLU A 198 0.62 -15.78 -19.22
C GLU A 198 0.25 -15.45 -17.75
N LEU A 199 0.42 -16.40 -16.82
CA LEU A 199 0.25 -16.12 -15.38
C LEU A 199 1.21 -15.01 -14.90
N HIS A 200 2.49 -15.06 -15.28
CA HIS A 200 3.43 -14.00 -14.93
C HIS A 200 3.03 -12.66 -15.55
N ARG A 201 2.62 -12.64 -16.82
CA ARG A 201 2.14 -11.42 -17.50
C ARG A 201 0.95 -10.79 -16.79
N ARG A 202 -0.01 -11.61 -16.34
CA ARG A 202 -1.16 -11.16 -15.57
C ARG A 202 -0.75 -10.62 -14.20
N ASN A 203 0.19 -11.26 -13.52
CA ASN A 203 0.77 -10.74 -12.28
C ASN A 203 1.43 -9.37 -12.49
N LEU A 204 2.22 -9.21 -13.56
CA LEU A 204 2.86 -7.94 -13.89
C LEU A 204 1.81 -6.84 -14.07
N ALA A 205 0.76 -7.10 -14.84
CA ALA A 205 -0.34 -6.15 -15.03
C ALA A 205 -1.03 -5.79 -13.70
N LEU A 206 -1.32 -6.78 -12.86
CA LEU A 206 -1.94 -6.58 -11.54
C LEU A 206 -1.06 -5.72 -10.62
N THR A 207 0.24 -5.98 -10.60
CA THR A 207 1.22 -5.23 -9.80
C THR A 207 1.32 -3.78 -10.26
N LEU A 208 1.40 -3.55 -11.57
CA LEU A 208 1.44 -2.19 -12.14
C LEU A 208 0.15 -1.40 -11.83
N GLN A 209 -1.01 -2.03 -11.97
CA GLN A 209 -2.30 -1.42 -11.62
C GLN A 209 -2.40 -1.14 -10.10
N SER A 210 -1.79 -1.99 -9.27
CA SER A 210 -1.72 -1.78 -7.82
C SER A 210 -0.90 -0.53 -7.50
N ARG A 211 0.27 -0.37 -8.14
CA ARG A 211 1.10 0.85 -7.99
C ARG A 211 0.38 2.11 -8.46
N GLU A 212 -0.28 2.06 -9.61
CA GLU A 212 -1.10 3.18 -10.11
C GLU A 212 -2.21 3.55 -9.11
N THR A 213 -2.90 2.54 -8.58
CA THR A 213 -3.99 2.74 -7.60
C THR A 213 -3.46 3.31 -6.28
N LEU A 214 -2.29 2.87 -5.81
CA LEU A 214 -1.62 3.44 -4.64
C LEU A 214 -1.24 4.90 -4.85
N PHE A 215 -0.66 5.23 -6.00
CA PHE A 215 -0.33 6.61 -6.35
C PHE A 215 -1.56 7.51 -6.35
N TRP A 216 -2.65 7.03 -6.94
CA TRP A 216 -3.89 7.81 -6.97
C TRP A 216 -4.51 7.96 -5.57
N THR A 217 -4.52 6.88 -4.77
CA THR A 217 -4.95 6.90 -3.37
C THR A 217 -4.17 7.94 -2.57
N PHE A 218 -2.84 7.94 -2.71
CA PHE A 218 -1.97 8.91 -2.04
C PHE A 218 -2.22 10.33 -2.53
N GLY A 219 -2.39 10.54 -3.84
CA GLY A 219 -2.73 11.85 -4.40
C GLY A 219 -4.07 12.40 -3.86
N VAL A 220 -5.08 11.54 -3.67
CA VAL A 220 -6.34 11.93 -3.03
C VAL A 220 -6.14 12.26 -1.55
N ALA A 221 -5.31 11.50 -0.83
CA ALA A 221 -4.97 11.79 0.55
C ALA A 221 -4.29 13.16 0.70
N VAL A 222 -3.29 13.46 -0.13
CA VAL A 222 -2.59 14.76 -0.15
C VAL A 222 -3.56 15.91 -0.42
N ARG A 223 -4.44 15.76 -1.42
CA ARG A 223 -5.45 16.77 -1.74
C ARG A 223 -6.49 16.95 -0.62
N GLY A 224 -6.85 15.88 0.06
CA GLY A 224 -7.79 15.88 1.19
C GLY A 224 -7.19 16.46 2.47
N ALA A 225 -5.88 16.30 2.68
CA ALA A 225 -5.17 16.79 3.86
C ALA A 225 -5.17 18.32 3.96
N ILE A 226 -5.10 19.03 2.82
CA ILE A 226 -5.09 20.50 2.78
C ILE A 226 -6.37 21.10 3.42
N PRO A 227 -7.58 20.81 2.90
CA PRO A 227 -8.80 21.36 3.48
C PRO A 227 -9.08 20.80 4.88
N LEU A 228 -8.64 19.57 5.20
CA LEU A 228 -8.73 19.04 6.56
C LEU A 228 -7.92 19.89 7.56
N ALA A 229 -6.68 20.20 7.24
CA ALA A 229 -5.83 21.03 8.11
C ALA A 229 -6.41 22.43 8.30
N GLN A 230 -6.99 23.02 7.25
CA GLN A 230 -7.67 24.31 7.31
C GLN A 230 -8.93 24.24 8.18
N PHE A 231 -9.76 23.21 7.98
CA PHE A 231 -11.01 23.03 8.70
C PHE A 231 -10.81 22.90 10.21
N PHE A 232 -9.73 22.22 10.64
CA PHE A 232 -9.41 22.01 12.05
C PHE A 232 -8.36 22.97 12.61
N MET A 233 -7.94 23.98 11.83
CA MET A 233 -6.94 24.97 12.24
C MET A 233 -5.65 24.34 12.81
N MET A 234 -5.18 23.25 12.20
CA MET A 234 -4.05 22.46 12.73
C MET A 234 -2.74 23.28 12.77
N PRO A 235 -2.09 23.42 13.95
CA PRO A 235 -0.76 24.03 14.05
C PRO A 235 0.28 23.06 13.45
N GLY A 236 0.62 23.25 12.17
CA GLY A 236 1.44 22.31 11.39
C GLY A 236 0.88 22.05 9.99
N GLY A 237 -0.32 22.54 9.71
CA GLY A 237 -0.89 22.58 8.37
C GLY A 237 -1.16 21.19 7.77
N PRO A 238 -1.18 21.08 6.42
CA PRO A 238 -1.56 19.85 5.71
C PRO A 238 -0.70 18.63 6.05
N LEU A 239 0.55 18.83 6.51
CA LEU A 239 1.45 17.74 6.88
C LEU A 239 0.90 16.91 8.04
N LEU A 240 0.24 17.55 9.01
CA LEU A 240 -0.39 16.85 10.14
C LEU A 240 -1.71 16.16 9.76
N ALA A 241 -2.41 16.69 8.77
CA ALA A 241 -3.68 16.12 8.32
C ALA A 241 -3.50 14.91 7.40
N LEU A 242 -2.32 14.73 6.78
CA LEU A 242 -2.11 13.69 5.79
C LEU A 242 -2.27 12.26 6.35
N PRO A 243 -1.70 11.90 7.52
CA PRO A 243 -1.92 10.57 8.10
C PRO A 243 -3.40 10.25 8.33
N ALA A 244 -4.16 11.22 8.85
CA ALA A 244 -5.59 11.08 9.07
C ALA A 244 -6.35 10.92 7.75
N ALA A 245 -5.98 11.68 6.71
CA ALA A 245 -6.55 11.54 5.37
C ALA A 245 -6.26 10.17 4.74
N CYS A 246 -5.01 9.68 4.84
CA CYS A 246 -4.63 8.36 4.35
C CYS A 246 -5.44 7.25 5.04
N ARG A 247 -5.50 7.29 6.37
CA ARG A 247 -6.24 6.31 7.19
C ARG A 247 -7.72 6.30 6.85
N PHE A 248 -8.33 7.48 6.73
CA PHE A 248 -9.72 7.63 6.31
C PHE A 248 -9.97 6.96 4.95
N ILE A 249 -9.12 7.22 3.95
CA ILE A 249 -9.29 6.63 2.62
C ILE A 249 -9.15 5.11 2.65
N TRP A 250 -8.17 4.56 3.40
CA TRP A 250 -8.02 3.11 3.54
C TRP A 250 -9.22 2.45 4.22
N GLN A 251 -9.82 3.11 5.20
CA GLN A 251 -11.04 2.63 5.86
C GLN A 251 -12.23 2.63 4.92
N VAL A 252 -12.42 3.70 4.13
CA VAL A 252 -13.46 3.75 3.10
C VAL A 252 -13.24 2.65 2.05
N GLN A 253 -12.00 2.39 1.64
CA GLN A 253 -11.69 1.28 0.74
C GLN A 253 -12.05 -0.08 1.34
N SER A 254 -11.74 -0.29 2.63
CA SER A 254 -12.09 -1.53 3.33
C SER A 254 -13.60 -1.72 3.42
N GLU A 255 -14.31 -0.71 3.89
CA GLU A 255 -15.77 -0.69 3.98
C GLU A 255 -16.43 -0.94 2.62
N TYR A 256 -15.94 -0.30 1.56
CA TYR A 256 -16.44 -0.49 0.20
C TYR A 256 -16.30 -1.95 -0.26
N ARG A 257 -15.14 -2.57 0.00
CA ARG A 257 -14.91 -3.98 -0.35
C ARG A 257 -15.86 -4.91 0.40
N GLU A 258 -16.01 -4.73 1.70
CA GLU A 258 -16.88 -5.59 2.52
C GLU A 258 -18.34 -5.51 2.07
N ARG A 259 -18.85 -4.31 1.76
CA ARG A 259 -20.21 -4.13 1.21
C ARG A 259 -20.42 -4.89 -0.10
N HIS A 260 -19.41 -4.93 -0.97
CA HIS A 260 -19.51 -5.61 -2.27
C HIS A 260 -19.30 -7.13 -2.18
N LYS A 261 -18.57 -7.61 -1.17
CA LYS A 261 -18.51 -9.05 -0.86
C LYS A 261 -19.88 -9.56 -0.42
N SER A 262 -20.53 -8.88 0.52
CA SER A 262 -21.84 -9.29 1.05
C SER A 262 -22.94 -9.36 -0.01
N ASN A 263 -22.92 -8.47 -1.01
CA ASN A 263 -23.89 -8.51 -2.12
C ASN A 263 -23.69 -9.69 -3.08
N THR A 264 -22.52 -10.32 -3.10
CA THR A 264 -22.24 -11.45 -4.00
C THR A 264 -22.75 -12.79 -3.44
N PHE A 265 -23.00 -12.89 -2.13
CA PHE A 265 -23.50 -14.10 -1.46
C PHE A 265 -25.02 -14.14 -1.25
N THR A 266 -25.76 -13.17 -1.80
CA THR A 266 -27.23 -13.07 -1.65
C THR A 266 -27.94 -13.32 -2.99
N ILE A 267 -27.56 -14.40 -3.69
CA ILE A 267 -28.24 -14.89 -4.91
C ILE A 267 -28.40 -16.41 -4.81
#